data_AF-A0A1M5US01-F1
#
_entry.id   AF-A0A1M5US01-F1
#
_cell.length_a   1.000
_cell.length_b   1.000
_cell.length_c   1.000
_cell.angle_alpha   90.00
_cell.angle_beta   90.00
_cell.angle_gamma   90.00
#
_symmetry.space_group_name_H-M   'P 1'
#
loop_
_entity.id
_entity.type
_entity.pdbx_description
1 polymer ?
#
loop_
_entity_poly.entity_id
_entity_poly.type
_entity_poly.pdbx_seq_one_letter_code
_entity_poly.pdbx_strand_id
1 'polypeptide(L)'
;MSQANKLQSIESLTVQNATSALDQGLAAIKAGTTVFDLASVKLADSSAVAVLLAWKRAARKSGTALSYVNVPAGLQSLAALYGVDSFLVESPANLHHH
;
A
#
# COMPACT_ATOMS: atom_id res chain seq x y z
N MET A 1 -12.94 20.96 -14.30
CA MET A 1 -11.60 20.41 -14.00
C MET A 1 -11.77 19.37 -12.90
N SER A 2 -11.85 18.10 -13.26
CA SER A 2 -12.02 17.01 -12.29
C SER A 2 -10.94 15.97 -12.57
N GLN A 3 -9.75 16.15 -12.00
CA GLN A 3 -8.74 15.10 -11.97
C GLN A 3 -9.24 14.00 -11.04
N ALA A 4 -10.03 13.08 -11.58
CA ALA A 4 -10.37 11.84 -10.93
C ALA A 4 -9.06 11.13 -10.57
N ASN A 5 -8.86 10.93 -9.28
CA ASN A 5 -7.66 10.36 -8.68
C ASN A 5 -7.43 8.95 -9.27
N LYS A 6 -6.55 8.85 -10.27
CA LYS A 6 -6.51 7.74 -11.26
C LYS A 6 -5.93 6.42 -10.73
N LEU A 7 -5.84 6.25 -9.42
CA LEU A 7 -5.39 5.01 -8.77
C LEU A 7 -6.52 4.02 -8.48
N GLN A 8 -7.78 4.39 -8.71
CA GLN A 8 -8.96 3.66 -8.21
C GLN A 8 -9.19 2.24 -8.81
N SER A 9 -8.32 1.71 -9.67
CA SER A 9 -8.57 0.40 -10.29
C SER A 9 -7.33 -0.44 -10.54
N ILE A 10 -6.39 -0.49 -9.58
CA ILE A 10 -5.37 -1.55 -9.60
C ILE A 10 -6.07 -2.85 -9.17
N GLU A 11 -6.58 -3.60 -10.14
CA GLU A 11 -7.25 -4.89 -9.88
C GLU A 11 -6.26 -6.03 -9.61
N SER A 12 -5.01 -5.86 -10.01
CA SER A 12 -3.94 -6.83 -9.78
C SER A 12 -2.63 -6.12 -9.46
N LEU A 13 -1.88 -6.65 -8.50
CA LEU A 13 -0.58 -6.15 -8.07
C LEU A 13 0.39 -7.32 -8.09
N THR A 14 1.01 -7.55 -9.24
CA THR A 14 1.88 -8.70 -9.51
C THR A 14 3.19 -8.24 -10.13
N VAL A 15 4.19 -9.12 -10.24
CA VAL A 15 5.48 -8.79 -10.88
C VAL A 15 5.32 -8.17 -12.28
N GLN A 16 4.25 -8.54 -13.01
CA GLN A 16 3.98 -8.04 -14.36
C GLN A 16 3.65 -6.54 -14.41
N ASN A 17 3.07 -5.99 -13.33
CA ASN A 17 2.63 -4.61 -13.28
C ASN A 17 3.16 -3.83 -12.06
N ALA A 18 4.01 -4.45 -11.23
CA ALA A 18 4.57 -3.89 -10.01
C ALA A 18 5.26 -2.54 -10.25
N THR A 19 6.05 -2.40 -11.33
CA THR A 19 6.74 -1.15 -11.66
C THR A 19 5.75 -0.03 -12.01
N SER A 20 4.75 -0.34 -12.85
CA SER A 20 3.73 0.65 -13.24
C SER A 20 2.88 1.07 -12.05
N ALA A 21 2.48 0.11 -11.21
CA ALA A 21 1.80 0.40 -9.95
C ALA A 21 2.67 1.32 -9.09
N LEU A 22 3.95 0.96 -8.88
CA LEU A 22 4.89 1.75 -8.08
C LEU A 22 4.92 3.21 -8.53
N ASP A 23 5.16 3.47 -9.80
CA ASP A 23 5.23 4.83 -10.35
C ASP A 23 3.92 5.61 -10.17
N GLN A 24 2.77 4.97 -10.41
CA GLN A 24 1.46 5.59 -10.22
C GLN A 24 1.23 5.98 -8.76
N GLY A 25 1.53 5.08 -7.82
CA GLY A 25 1.37 5.37 -6.40
C GLY A 25 2.34 6.45 -5.92
N LEU A 26 3.58 6.48 -6.40
CA LEU A 26 4.52 7.56 -6.10
C LEU A 26 4.03 8.91 -6.62
N ALA A 27 3.46 8.96 -7.82
CA ALA A 27 2.87 10.19 -8.37
C ALA A 27 1.70 10.68 -7.52
N ALA A 28 0.83 9.77 -7.06
CA ALA A 28 -0.30 10.14 -6.21
C ALA A 28 0.11 10.59 -4.81
N ILE A 29 1.13 9.96 -4.22
CA ILE A 29 1.70 10.38 -2.92
C ILE A 29 2.27 11.80 -3.06
N LYS A 30 3.00 12.08 -4.14
CA LYS A 30 3.47 13.45 -4.44
C LYS A 30 2.32 14.43 -4.64
N ALA A 31 1.18 13.97 -5.16
CA ALA A 31 -0.04 14.77 -5.28
C ALA A 31 -0.82 14.92 -3.96
N GLY A 32 -0.34 14.32 -2.86
CA GLY A 32 -0.95 14.44 -1.52
C GLY A 32 -1.85 13.27 -1.11
N THR A 33 -1.85 12.16 -1.85
CA THR A 33 -2.60 10.95 -1.47
C THR A 33 -1.94 10.30 -0.26
N THR A 34 -2.73 10.10 0.79
CA THR A 34 -2.28 9.49 2.06
C THR A 34 -2.97 8.16 2.36
N VAL A 35 -4.06 7.85 1.68
CA VAL A 35 -4.84 6.64 1.87
C VAL A 35 -5.03 5.93 0.53
N PHE A 36 -4.71 4.64 0.48
CA PHE A 36 -4.94 3.78 -0.68
C PHE A 36 -6.00 2.72 -0.36
N ASP A 37 -7.04 2.66 -1.19
CA ASP A 37 -8.05 1.61 -1.12
C ASP A 37 -7.62 0.40 -1.94
N LEU A 38 -7.47 -0.75 -1.28
CA LEU A 38 -7.06 -2.00 -1.89
C LEU A 38 -8.23 -2.97 -2.13
N ALA A 39 -9.49 -2.53 -1.93
CA ALA A 39 -10.68 -3.37 -2.14
C ALA A 39 -10.75 -3.97 -3.55
N SER A 40 -10.26 -3.24 -4.55
CA SER A 40 -10.27 -3.67 -5.95
C SER A 40 -9.18 -4.71 -6.27
N VAL A 41 -8.18 -4.90 -5.40
CA VAL A 41 -7.06 -5.82 -5.65
C VAL A 41 -7.54 -7.27 -5.47
N LYS A 42 -7.69 -7.97 -6.60
CA LYS A 42 -8.11 -9.38 -6.64
C LYS A 42 -6.93 -10.34 -6.68
N LEU A 43 -5.81 -9.89 -7.27
CA LEU A 43 -4.60 -10.71 -7.45
C LEU A 43 -3.39 -9.98 -6.88
N ALA A 44 -2.66 -10.63 -5.98
CA ALA A 44 -1.44 -10.11 -5.39
C ALA A 44 -0.40 -11.22 -5.23
N ASP A 45 0.87 -10.90 -5.49
CA ASP A 45 2.02 -11.78 -5.22
C ASP A 45 3.02 -11.11 -4.26
N SER A 46 4.19 -11.71 -4.10
CA SER A 46 5.27 -11.17 -3.24
C SER A 46 5.74 -9.78 -3.66
N SER A 47 5.66 -9.44 -4.95
CA SER A 47 6.00 -8.12 -5.48
C SER A 47 5.00 -7.06 -5.00
N ALA A 48 3.76 -7.45 -4.70
CA ALA A 48 2.76 -6.53 -4.17
C ALA A 48 3.21 -5.92 -2.83
N VAL A 49 3.74 -6.76 -1.95
CA VAL A 49 4.25 -6.34 -0.64
C VAL A 49 5.41 -5.37 -0.80
N ALA A 50 6.33 -5.63 -1.75
CA ALA A 50 7.45 -4.74 -2.05
C ALA A 50 6.99 -3.35 -2.55
N VAL A 51 5.97 -3.30 -3.42
CA VAL A 51 5.39 -2.04 -3.91
C VAL A 51 4.76 -1.24 -2.79
N LEU A 52 3.95 -1.88 -1.92
CA LEU A 52 3.34 -1.20 -0.78
C LEU A 52 4.40 -0.62 0.16
N LEU A 53 5.43 -1.39 0.51
CA LEU A 53 6.53 -0.90 1.34
C LEU A 53 7.26 0.29 0.71
N ALA A 54 7.47 0.26 -0.61
CA ALA A 54 8.10 1.37 -1.33
C ALA A 54 7.25 2.64 -1.28
N TRP A 55 5.92 2.54 -1.43
CA TRP A 55 4.99 3.65 -1.24
C TRP A 55 5.02 4.20 0.18
N LYS A 56 4.97 3.33 1.20
CA LYS A 56 5.05 3.78 2.60
C LYS A 56 6.38 4.50 2.89
N ARG A 57 7.49 4.02 2.34
CA ARG A 57 8.80 4.69 2.43
C ARG A 57 8.79 6.05 1.75
N ALA A 58 8.18 6.17 0.58
CA ALA A 58 8.08 7.43 -0.16
C ALA A 58 7.24 8.47 0.58
N ALA A 59 6.08 8.07 1.11
CA ALA A 59 5.24 8.94 1.92
C ALA A 59 5.95 9.40 3.19
N ARG A 60 6.65 8.49 3.90
CA ARG A 60 7.47 8.87 5.07
C ARG A 60 8.55 9.87 4.71
N LYS A 61 9.18 9.72 3.53
CA LYS A 61 10.19 10.66 3.03
C LYS A 61 9.59 12.03 2.69
N SER A 62 8.32 12.10 2.30
CA SER A 62 7.60 13.36 2.11
C SER A 62 7.00 13.94 3.41
N GLY A 63 7.27 13.33 4.57
CA GLY A 63 6.75 13.77 5.87
C GLY A 63 5.29 13.38 6.11
N THR A 64 4.76 12.41 5.37
CA THR A 64 3.36 11.99 5.44
C THR A 64 3.24 10.52 5.83
N ALA A 65 2.21 10.18 6.61
CA ALA A 65 1.86 8.78 6.87
C ALA A 65 1.00 8.23 5.73
N LEU A 66 1.27 6.99 5.33
CA LEU A 66 0.46 6.27 4.35
C LEU A 66 -0.28 5.13 5.02
N SER A 67 -1.59 5.09 4.82
CA SER A 67 -2.48 4.06 5.36
C SER A 67 -3.19 3.33 4.23
N TYR A 68 -3.46 2.04 4.44
CA TYR A 68 -4.15 1.19 3.48
C TYR A 68 -5.51 0.79 4.06
N VAL A 69 -6.56 0.83 3.23
CA VAL A 69 -7.90 0.38 3.61
C VAL A 69 -8.34 -0.79 2.73
N ASN A 70 -9.26 -1.62 3.25
CA ASN A 70 -9.79 -2.80 2.57
C ASN A 70 -8.71 -3.75 2.03
N VAL A 71 -7.64 -3.98 2.79
CA VAL A 71 -6.53 -4.85 2.38
C VAL A 71 -7.05 -6.30 2.24
N PRO A 72 -6.93 -6.93 1.06
CA PRO A 72 -7.39 -8.30 0.86
C PRO A 72 -6.66 -9.29 1.77
N ALA A 73 -7.35 -10.33 2.26
CA ALA A 73 -6.79 -11.32 3.18
C ALA A 73 -5.49 -11.97 2.64
N GLY A 74 -5.43 -12.30 1.35
CA GLY A 74 -4.22 -12.87 0.74
C GLY A 74 -3.01 -11.94 0.82
N LEU A 75 -3.22 -10.63 0.74
CA LEU A 75 -2.15 -9.64 0.85
C LEU A 75 -1.71 -9.46 2.31
N GLN A 76 -2.66 -9.52 3.25
CA GLN A 76 -2.34 -9.57 4.69
C GLN A 76 -1.52 -10.81 5.03
N SER A 77 -1.88 -11.98 4.49
CA SER A 77 -1.11 -13.23 4.69
C SER A 77 0.30 -13.11 4.14
N LEU A 78 0.48 -12.56 2.94
CA LEU A 78 1.81 -12.31 2.37
C LEU A 78 2.62 -11.37 3.27
N ALA A 79 2.03 -10.26 3.72
CA ALA A 79 2.71 -9.31 4.60
C ALA A 79 3.15 -9.93 5.93
N ALA A 80 2.31 -10.78 6.52
CA ALA A 80 2.64 -11.52 7.74
C ALA A 80 3.78 -12.54 7.50
N LEU A 81 3.76 -13.26 6.37
CA LEU A 81 4.83 -14.18 5.99
C LEU A 81 6.18 -13.47 5.80
N TYR A 82 6.17 -12.24 5.31
CA TYR A 82 7.36 -11.41 5.16
C TYR A 82 7.74 -10.64 6.43
N GLY A 83 6.97 -10.76 7.52
CA GLY A 83 7.22 -10.05 8.79
C GLY A 83 7.04 -8.53 8.70
N VAL A 84 6.24 -8.06 7.74
CA VAL A 84 5.98 -6.64 7.49
C VAL A 84 4.53 -6.23 7.74
N ASP A 85 3.73 -7.10 8.37
CA ASP A 85 2.35 -6.84 8.77
C ASP A 85 2.24 -5.59 9.66
N SER A 86 3.16 -5.42 10.61
CA SER A 86 3.27 -4.25 11.48
C SER A 86 3.58 -2.94 10.74
N PHE A 87 4.07 -3.04 9.50
CA PHE A 87 4.27 -1.91 8.61
C PHE A 87 3.10 -1.69 7.66
N LEU A 88 2.19 -2.63 7.45
CA LEU A 88 1.01 -2.41 6.61
C LEU A 88 -0.20 -1.99 7.43
N VAL A 89 -0.34 -2.52 8.64
CA VAL A 89 -1.36 -2.12 9.60
C VAL A 89 -0.70 -1.11 10.54
N GLU A 90 -1.23 0.12 10.62
CA GLU A 90 -0.92 0.97 11.77
C GLU A 90 -1.45 0.23 12.99
N SER A 91 -0.56 -0.48 13.70
CA SER A 91 -0.91 -1.17 14.92
C SER A 91 -1.55 -0.17 15.88
N PRO A 92 -2.82 -0.36 16.29
CA PRO A 92 -3.39 0.42 17.38
C PRO A 92 -2.93 -0.22 18.71
N ALA A 93 -1.63 -0.37 18.94
CA ALA A 93 -1.13 -0.88 20.22
C ALA A 93 0.37 -0.66 20.37
N ASN A 94 0.75 0.54 20.80
CA ASN A 94 1.65 0.64 21.94
C ASN A 94 0.82 0.32 23.19
N LEU A 95 0.48 -0.95 23.42
CA LEU A 95 -0.04 -1.41 24.71
C LEU A 95 1.06 -2.25 25.34
N HIS A 96 1.81 -1.60 26.22
CA HIS A 96 2.72 -2.20 27.19
C HIS A 96 2.11 -3.47 27.77
N HIS A 97 2.84 -4.58 27.72
CA HIS A 97 2.71 -5.64 28.72
C HIS A 97 4.04 -5.73 29.45
N HIS A 98 3.96 -5.46 30.75
CA HIS A 98 5.04 -5.39 31.71
C HIS A 98 5.27 -6.76 32.36
#